data_AF-A0A254NLI1-F1
#
_entry.id   AF-A0A254NLI1-F1
#
_cell.length_a   1.000
_cell.length_b   1.000
_cell.length_c   1.000
_cell.angle_alpha   90.00
_cell.angle_beta   90.00
_cell.angle_gamma   90.00
#
_symmetry.space_group_name_H-M   'P 1'
#
loop_
_entity.id
_entity.type
_entity.pdbx_description
1 polymer ?
#
loop_
_entity_poly.entity_id
_entity_poly.type
_entity_poly.pdbx_seq_one_letter_code
_entity_poly.pdbx_strand_id
1 'polypeptide(L)'
;MDQLANQTTPTSLPDDGILARVPSQFVGQAQGSLPEAELVPHDEIRIEVDAGWLGRVRLTFRKYRYTRPKGMRSAAAWSCRHAEPVVQVVEGCPTEPVGRAD
;
A
#
# COMPACT_ATOMS: atom_id res chain seq x y z
N MET A 1 32.86 15.02 4.71
CA MET A 1 32.38 14.61 3.37
C MET A 1 31.21 13.72 3.64
N ASP A 2 30.05 14.34 3.62
CA ASP A 2 28.78 13.85 4.12
C ASP A 2 27.95 13.33 2.94
N GLN A 3 26.98 12.47 3.26
CA GLN A 3 25.94 11.86 2.40
C GLN A 3 26.32 10.55 1.69
N LEU A 4 25.68 9.44 2.08
CA LEU A 4 24.52 8.91 1.34
C LEU A 4 23.79 7.75 2.06
N ALA A 5 22.49 7.95 2.30
CA ALA A 5 21.42 6.94 2.39
C ALA A 5 21.38 5.98 3.60
N ASN A 6 21.16 6.58 4.76
CA ASN A 6 19.89 6.51 5.51
C ASN A 6 18.71 5.83 4.77
N GLN A 7 18.74 4.52 4.55
CA GLN A 7 17.52 3.75 4.37
C GLN A 7 17.65 2.49 5.20
N THR A 8 17.37 2.68 6.50
CA THR A 8 16.89 1.63 7.39
C THR A 8 15.84 0.85 6.60
N THR A 9 16.19 -0.35 6.13
CA THR A 9 15.19 -1.34 5.74
C THR A 9 14.22 -1.43 6.91
N PRO A 10 12.95 -0.99 6.80
CA PRO A 10 11.98 -1.52 7.70
C PRO A 10 11.92 -2.99 7.31
N THR A 11 12.52 -3.84 8.12
CA THR A 11 12.11 -5.23 8.25
C THR A 11 10.63 -5.14 8.59
N SER A 12 9.81 -5.10 7.53
CA SER A 12 8.36 -5.08 7.59
C SER A 12 7.99 -6.43 8.15
N LEU A 13 8.04 -6.51 9.48
CA LEU A 13 7.32 -7.51 10.24
C LEU A 13 5.89 -7.49 9.68
N PRO A 14 5.27 -8.65 9.43
CA PRO A 14 3.89 -8.71 8.99
C PRO A 14 3.01 -8.19 10.12
N ASP A 15 2.95 -6.87 10.27
CA ASP A 15 1.94 -6.20 11.05
C ASP A 15 0.66 -6.32 10.24
N ASP A 16 0.01 -7.48 10.35
CA ASP A 16 -1.39 -7.66 9.97
C ASP A 16 -2.31 -6.72 10.78
N GLY A 17 -1.76 -5.99 11.77
CA GLY A 17 -2.44 -5.09 12.68
C GLY A 17 -3.14 -3.92 11.99
N ILE A 18 -2.61 -3.38 10.89
CA ILE A 18 -3.30 -2.34 10.12
C ILE A 18 -4.26 -2.93 9.09
N LEU A 19 -3.97 -4.09 8.49
CA LEU A 19 -4.94 -4.80 7.66
C LEU A 19 -6.22 -5.14 8.43
N ALA A 20 -6.09 -5.49 9.71
CA ALA A 20 -7.23 -5.71 10.62
C ALA A 20 -8.03 -4.42 10.90
N ARG A 21 -7.41 -3.25 10.76
CA ARG A 21 -8.05 -1.94 10.99
C ARG A 21 -8.60 -1.32 9.71
N VAL A 22 -8.05 -1.67 8.54
CA VAL A 22 -8.60 -1.23 7.25
C VAL A 22 -9.93 -1.94 7.01
N PRO A 23 -11.05 -1.21 6.89
CA PRO A 23 -12.33 -1.84 6.62
C PRO A 23 -12.28 -2.58 5.28
N SER A 24 -12.84 -3.80 5.25
CA SER A 24 -12.85 -4.67 4.07
C SER A 24 -13.46 -4.01 2.83
N GLN A 25 -14.35 -3.03 3.00
CA GLN A 25 -14.90 -2.21 1.92
C GLN A 25 -13.81 -1.49 1.12
N PHE A 26 -12.81 -0.90 1.78
CA PHE A 26 -11.72 -0.19 1.10
C PHE A 26 -10.80 -1.17 0.39
N VAL A 27 -10.55 -2.33 0.99
CA VAL A 27 -9.79 -3.42 0.34
C VAL A 27 -10.51 -3.92 -0.91
N GLY A 28 -11.83 -4.11 -0.84
CA GLY A 28 -12.64 -4.53 -1.98
C GLY A 28 -12.72 -3.49 -3.09
N GLN A 29 -12.86 -2.20 -2.74
CA GLN A 29 -12.83 -1.09 -3.71
C GLN A 29 -11.46 -0.99 -4.40
N ALA A 30 -10.39 -1.12 -3.62
CA ALA A 30 -9.02 -1.13 -4.10
C ALA A 30 -8.81 -2.32 -5.07
N GLN A 31 -9.25 -3.51 -4.68
CA GLN A 31 -9.20 -4.71 -5.51
C GLN A 31 -10.01 -4.58 -6.80
N GLY A 32 -11.18 -3.93 -6.78
CA GLY A 32 -11.99 -3.66 -7.96
C GLY A 32 -11.38 -2.63 -8.92
N SER A 33 -10.42 -1.83 -8.43
CA SER A 33 -9.65 -0.88 -9.23
C SER A 33 -8.39 -1.50 -9.85
N LEU A 34 -8.02 -2.71 -9.44
CA LEU A 34 -6.85 -3.41 -9.98
C LEU A 34 -7.16 -3.99 -11.37
N PRO A 35 -6.17 -3.97 -12.29
CA PRO A 35 -6.27 -4.72 -13.53
C PRO A 35 -6.40 -6.23 -13.25
N GLU A 36 -6.94 -6.96 -14.21
CA GLU A 36 -7.11 -8.41 -14.12
C GLU A 36 -5.75 -9.08 -13.85
N ALA A 37 -5.68 -9.90 -12.79
CA ALA A 37 -4.43 -10.49 -12.32
C ALA A 37 -3.76 -11.39 -13.39
N GLU A 38 -4.55 -11.92 -14.33
CA GLU A 38 -4.04 -12.74 -15.45
C GLU A 38 -3.25 -11.91 -16.47
N LEU A 39 -3.57 -10.63 -16.62
CA LEU A 39 -2.93 -9.73 -17.58
C LEU A 39 -1.69 -9.04 -17.01
N VAL A 40 -1.54 -9.03 -15.68
CA VAL A 40 -0.41 -8.39 -15.01
C VAL A 40 0.78 -9.35 -14.93
N PRO A 41 1.94 -8.99 -15.52
CA PRO A 41 3.13 -9.84 -15.45
C PRO A 41 3.67 -9.94 -14.01
N HIS A 42 3.49 -8.90 -13.21
CA HIS A 42 3.91 -8.86 -11.82
C HIS A 42 3.09 -9.79 -10.91
N ASP A 43 3.76 -10.40 -9.94
CA ASP A 43 3.12 -11.22 -8.91
C ASP A 43 2.72 -10.41 -7.67
N GLU A 44 3.14 -9.15 -7.58
CA GLU A 44 2.80 -8.23 -6.50
C GLU A 44 2.48 -6.85 -7.09
N ILE A 45 1.47 -6.20 -6.53
CA ILE A 45 1.12 -4.80 -6.83
C ILE A 45 0.78 -4.08 -5.53
N ARG A 46 1.19 -2.81 -5.45
CA ARG A 46 0.93 -1.94 -4.31
C ARG A 46 0.08 -0.78 -4.79
N ILE A 47 -1.00 -0.50 -4.08
CA ILE A 47 -1.89 0.62 -4.38
C ILE A 47 -2.17 1.42 -3.13
N GLU A 48 -2.20 2.73 -3.27
CA GLU A 48 -2.56 3.64 -2.20
C GLU A 48 -4.02 4.04 -2.36
N VAL A 49 -4.79 3.90 -1.28
CA VAL A 49 -6.20 4.28 -1.24
C VAL A 49 -6.45 5.20 -0.06
N ASP A 50 -7.38 6.14 -0.24
CA ASP A 50 -7.88 6.95 0.86
C ASP A 50 -8.94 6.14 1.62
N ALA A 51 -8.66 5.82 2.88
CA ALA A 51 -9.56 5.09 3.77
C ALA A 51 -10.41 6.04 4.65
N GLY A 52 -10.66 7.26 4.17
CA GLY A 52 -11.41 8.29 4.88
C GLY A 52 -10.74 8.66 6.21
N TRP A 53 -11.41 8.35 7.32
CA TRP A 53 -10.95 8.67 8.68
C TRP A 53 -9.62 8.02 9.08
N LEU A 54 -9.21 6.93 8.43
CA LEU A 54 -7.90 6.30 8.64
C LEU A 54 -6.78 6.96 7.82
N GLY A 55 -7.13 7.89 6.92
CA GLY A 55 -6.21 8.53 5.99
C GLY A 55 -5.79 7.63 4.83
N ARG A 56 -4.69 7.99 4.19
CA ARG A 56 -4.13 7.23 3.06
C ARG A 56 -3.46 5.95 3.57
N VAL A 57 -3.85 4.81 2.99
CA VAL A 57 -3.28 3.50 3.28
C VAL A 57 -2.74 2.87 2.00
N ARG A 58 -1.59 2.23 2.09
CA ARG A 58 -0.98 1.43 1.03
C ARG A 58 -1.34 -0.03 1.25
N LEU A 59 -2.01 -0.61 0.27
CA LEU A 59 -2.41 -2.01 0.23
C LEU A 59 -1.49 -2.76 -0.72
N THR A 60 -0.93 -3.87 -0.25
CA THR A 60 -0.09 -4.76 -1.03
C THR A 60 -0.89 -6.01 -1.40
N PHE A 61 -1.14 -6.16 -2.70
CA PHE A 61 -1.83 -7.30 -3.27
C PHE A 61 -0.85 -8.26 -3.91
N ARG A 62 -0.99 -9.55 -3.60
CA ARG A 62 -0.22 -10.62 -4.22
C ARG A 62 -1.10 -11.44 -5.13
N LYS A 63 -0.60 -11.70 -6.34
CA LYS A 63 -1.22 -12.60 -7.30
C LYS A 63 -1.14 -14.02 -6.75
N TYR A 64 -2.26 -14.71 -6.76
CA TYR A 64 -2.29 -16.15 -6.53
C TYR A 64 -3.09 -16.81 -7.63
N ARG A 65 -2.62 -17.99 -8.05
CA ARG A 65 -3.32 -18.83 -9.01
C ARG A 65 -4.15 -19.84 -8.23
N TYR A 66 -5.39 -20.00 -8.64
CA TYR A 66 -6.25 -21.04 -8.10
C TYR A 66 -6.92 -21.79 -9.24
N THR A 67 -7.12 -23.09 -9.02
CA THR A 67 -7.87 -23.92 -9.94
C THR A 67 -9.33 -23.82 -9.57
N ARG A 68 -10.16 -23.37 -10.52
CA ARG A 68 -11.61 -23.36 -10.34
C ARG A 68 -12.10 -24.81 -10.25
N PRO A 69 -12.99 -25.17 -9.30
CA PRO A 69 -13.60 -26.49 -9.30
C PRO A 69 -14.40 -26.70 -10.59
N LYS A 70 -14.42 -27.94 -11.11
CA LYS A 70 -15.12 -28.37 -12.34
C LYS A 70 -14.48 -27.91 -13.66
N GLY A 71 -13.30 -28.44 -13.98
CA GLY A 71 -12.73 -28.46 -15.34
C GLY A 71 -12.47 -27.10 -15.98
N MET A 72 -12.55 -26.03 -15.20
CA MET A 72 -12.45 -24.66 -15.68
C MET A 72 -11.00 -24.19 -15.50
N ARG A 73 -10.49 -23.43 -16.48
CA ARG A 73 -9.08 -23.02 -16.58
C ARG A 73 -8.58 -22.41 -15.26
N SER A 74 -7.29 -22.61 -14.97
CA SER A 74 -6.61 -21.94 -13.86
C SER A 74 -6.82 -20.44 -13.99
N ALA A 75 -7.28 -19.80 -12.92
CA ALA A 75 -7.51 -18.36 -12.87
C ALA A 75 -6.49 -17.72 -11.92
N ALA A 76 -6.20 -16.43 -12.15
CA ALA A 76 -5.44 -15.62 -11.20
C ALA A 76 -6.35 -14.63 -10.49
N ALA A 77 -6.08 -14.39 -9.20
CA ALA A 77 -6.75 -13.35 -8.44
C ALA A 77 -5.74 -12.61 -7.56
N TRP A 78 -6.11 -11.41 -7.14
CA TRP A 78 -5.38 -10.62 -6.17
C TRP A 78 -5.82 -11.00 -4.75
N SER A 79 -4.87 -11.22 -3.86
CA SER A 79 -5.10 -11.37 -2.43
C SER A 79 -4.35 -10.25 -1.71
N CYS A 80 -5.07 -9.46 -0.90
CA CYS A 80 -4.44 -8.45 -0.06
C CYS A 80 -3.62 -9.15 1.03
N ARG A 81 -2.32 -8.91 1.06
CA ARG A 81 -1.39 -9.52 2.01
C ARG A 81 -0.94 -8.57 3.11
N HIS A 82 -0.98 -7.27 2.83
CA HIS A 82 -0.52 -6.27 3.78
C HIS A 82 -1.23 -4.94 3.57
N ALA A 83 -1.44 -4.21 4.64
CA ALA A 83 -1.91 -2.83 4.61
C ALA A 83 -1.08 -2.01 5.58
N GLU A 84 -0.58 -0.88 5.11
CA GLU A 84 0.24 0.04 5.90
C GLU A 84 -0.25 1.48 5.71
N PRO A 85 -0.18 2.34 6.74
CA PRO A 85 -0.59 3.72 6.65
C PRO A 85 0.50 4.49 5.91
N VAL A 86 0.10 5.30 4.94
CA VAL A 86 1.02 6.22 4.28
C VAL A 86 1.08 7.45 5.15
N VAL A 87 2.03 7.49 6.07
CA VAL A 87 2.40 8.74 6.74
C VAL A 87 2.87 9.68 5.64
N GLN A 88 2.05 10.68 5.35
CA GLN A 88 2.49 11.81 4.55
C GLN A 88 3.55 12.49 5.39
N VAL A 89 4.82 12.24 5.06
CA VAL A 89 5.90 13.07 5.54
C VAL A 89 5.67 14.43 4.90
N VAL A 90 4.88 15.26 5.57
CA VAL A 90 4.88 16.69 5.34
C VAL A 90 6.25 17.11 5.86
N GLU A 91 7.25 17.09 4.97
CA GLU A 91 8.48 17.83 5.20
C GLU A 91 8.04 19.27 5.47
N GLY A 92 8.15 19.65 6.73
CA GLY A 92 7.64 20.90 7.24
C GLY A 92 8.19 22.04 6.39
N CYS A 93 7.30 22.96 6.02
CA CYS A 93 7.69 24.32 5.70
C CYS A 93 8.74 24.77 6.71
N PRO A 94 9.99 25.10 6.33
CA PRO A 94 10.79 25.93 7.18
C PRO A 94 10.09 27.29 7.20
N THR A 95 9.24 27.51 8.21
CA THR A 95 8.76 28.85 8.53
C THR A 95 10.01 29.65 8.89
N GLU A 96 10.54 30.39 7.93
CA GLU A 96 11.56 31.39 8.20
C GLU A 96 11.06 32.26 9.36
N PRO A 97 11.83 32.41 10.45
CA PRO A 97 11.49 33.40 11.44
C PRO A 97 11.60 34.76 10.76
N VAL A 98 10.47 35.46 10.68
CA VAL A 98 10.40 36.87 10.29
C VAL A 98 11.43 37.64 11.12
N GLY A 99 12.58 37.92 10.50
CA GLY A 99 13.63 38.75 11.01
C GLY A 99 13.13 40.18 11.12
N ARG A 100 12.59 40.49 12.30
CA ARG A 100 12.18 41.81 12.74
C ARG A 100 13.43 42.68 12.97
N ALA A 101 13.48 43.81 12.27
CA ALA A 101 14.10 45.10 12.62
C ALA A 101 15.62 45.15 12.94
N ASP A 102 16.38 45.89 12.14
CA ASP A 102 16.76 47.29 12.40
C ASP A 102 17.24 47.98 11.11
#